data_AF-A0A1E7Q797-F1
#
_entry.id   AF-A0A1E7Q797-F1
#
_cell.length_a   1.000
_cell.length_b   1.000
_cell.length_c   1.000
_cell.angle_alpha   90.00
_cell.angle_beta   90.00
_cell.angle_gamma   90.00
#
_symmetry.space_group_name_H-M   'P 1'
#
loop_
_entity.id
_entity.type
_entity.pdbx_description
1 polymer ?
#
loop_
_entity_poly.entity_id
_entity_poly.type
_entity_poly.pdbx_seq_one_letter_code
_entity_poly.pdbx_strand_id
1 'polypeptide(L)' 'MNYTKVVEVSGISGAGKTIIVKQLANEFNCPFLFFDEHTNKHTDPQDMKHWLKLNFPDFARHTI' A
#
# COMPACT_ATOMS: atom_id res chain seq x y z
N MET A 1 2.91 -26.41 2.73
CA MET A 1 3.25 -25.08 3.29
C MET A 1 2.22 -24.08 2.79
N ASN A 2 1.52 -23.40 3.68
CA ASN A 2 0.63 -22.29 3.32
C ASN A 2 1.44 -21.01 3.39
N TYR A 3 1.79 -20.44 2.23
CA TYR A 3 2.46 -19.16 2.15
C TYR A 3 1.42 -18.05 2.05
N THR A 4 1.57 -17.03 2.89
CA THR A 4 0.77 -15.81 2.78
C THR A 4 1.08 -15.13 1.44
N LYS A 5 0.03 -14.84 0.66
CA LYS A 5 0.13 -14.03 -0.55
C LYS A 5 -0.26 -12.59 -0.23
N VAL A 6 0.65 -11.65 -0.51
CA VAL A 6 0.42 -10.23 -0.33
C VAL A 6 0.04 -9.63 -1.68
N VAL A 7 -1.01 -8.81 -1.73
CA VAL A 7 -1.51 -8.16 -2.94
C VAL A 7 -1.57 -6.66 -2.70
N GLU A 8 -0.92 -5.89 -3.54
CA GLU A 8 -1.02 -4.43 -3.56
C GLU A 8 -2.10 -3.99 -4.55
N VAL A 9 -2.97 -3.05 -4.15
CA VAL A 9 -3.97 -2.42 -5.02
C VAL A 9 -3.63 -0.95 -5.21
N SER A 10 -3.16 -0.59 -6.39
CA SER A 10 -2.75 0.78 -6.75
C SER A 10 -3.63 1.40 -7.84
N GLY A 11 -3.51 2.71 -8.03
CA GLY A 11 -4.33 3.49 -8.98
C GLY A 11 -4.62 4.91 -8.51
N ILE A 12 -5.25 5.72 -9.36
CA ILE A 12 -5.55 7.13 -9.05
C ILE A 12 -6.57 7.28 -7.91
N SER A 13 -6.59 8.46 -7.27
CA SER A 13 -7.64 8.79 -6.28
C SER A 13 -9.03 8.72 -6.93
N GLY A 14 -10.02 8.22 -6.19
CA GLY A 14 -11.39 8.02 -6.70
C GLY A 14 -11.61 6.76 -7.56
N ALA A 15 -10.58 6.00 -7.92
CA ALA A 15 -10.71 4.77 -8.72
C ALA A 15 -11.38 3.57 -7.99
N GLY A 16 -11.82 3.74 -6.74
CA GLY A 16 -12.48 2.69 -5.98
C GLY A 16 -11.56 1.70 -5.26
N LYS A 17 -10.25 2.00 -5.11
CA LYS A 17 -9.27 1.13 -4.42
C LYS A 17 -9.73 0.71 -3.01
N THR A 18 -10.18 1.67 -2.21
CA THR A 18 -10.69 1.42 -0.85
C THR A 18 -11.91 0.51 -0.84
N ILE A 19 -12.78 0.61 -1.87
CA ILE A 19 -13.97 -0.22 -1.99
C ILE A 19 -13.57 -1.66 -2.28
N ILE A 20 -12.72 -1.87 -3.30
CA ILE A 20 -12.32 -3.23 -3.69
C ILE A 20 -11.50 -3.92 -2.58
N VAL A 21 -10.60 -3.21 -1.89
CA VAL A 21 -9.84 -3.78 -0.75
C VAL A 21 -10.78 -4.27 0.35
N LYS A 22 -11.79 -3.49 0.72
CA LYS A 22 -12.78 -3.90 1.75
C LYS A 22 -13.62 -5.10 1.29
N GLN A 23 -14.02 -5.14 0.03
CA GLN A 23 -14.77 -6.27 -0.53
C GLN A 23 -13.92 -7.55 -0.54
N LEU A 24 -12.67 -7.48 -0.99
CA LEU A 24 -11.75 -8.62 -1.02
C LEU A 24 -11.42 -9.11 0.39
N ALA A 25 -11.20 -8.19 1.34
CA ALA A 25 -10.95 -8.55 2.73
C ALA A 25 -12.11 -9.33 3.37
N ASN A 26 -13.34 -8.91 3.08
CA ASN A 26 -14.54 -9.61 3.54
C ASN A 26 -14.69 -10.99 2.85
N GLU A 27 -14.50 -11.05 1.53
CA GLU A 27 -14.62 -12.29 0.74
C GLU A 27 -13.59 -13.36 1.17
N PHE A 28 -12.34 -12.95 1.39
CA PHE A 28 -11.26 -13.87 1.78
C PHE A 28 -11.07 -13.99 3.29
N ASN A 29 -11.89 -13.30 4.09
CA ASN A 29 -11.77 -13.23 5.54
C ASN A 29 -10.32 -12.93 5.98
N CYS A 30 -9.73 -11.89 5.39
CA CYS A 30 -8.33 -11.55 5.56
C CYS A 30 -8.13 -10.09 6.01
N PRO A 31 -7.00 -9.77 6.68
CA PRO A 31 -6.68 -8.41 7.04
C PRO A 31 -6.33 -7.57 5.81
N PHE A 32 -6.56 -6.27 5.91
CA PHE A 32 -6.11 -5.28 4.93
C PHE A 32 -5.44 -4.12 5.64
N LEU A 33 -4.58 -3.40 4.91
CA LEU A 33 -3.85 -2.23 5.39
C LEU A 33 -4.00 -1.11 4.38
N PHE A 34 -4.20 0.12 4.88
CA PHE A 34 -4.19 1.33 4.09
C PHE A 34 -2.85 2.04 4.28
N PHE A 35 -2.11 2.23 3.18
CA PHE A 35 -0.78 2.84 3.22
C PHE A 35 -0.82 4.25 3.81
N ASP A 36 -1.84 5.02 3.46
CA ASP A 36 -2.10 6.39 3.90
C ASP A 36 -2.42 6.52 5.40
N GLU A 37 -2.89 5.45 6.04
CA GLU A 37 -3.14 5.40 7.49
C GLU A 37 -1.85 5.14 8.30
N HIS A 38 -0.79 4.64 7.64
CA HIS A 38 0.48 4.30 8.26
C HIS A 38 1.65 5.20 7.81
N THR A 39 1.42 6.09 6.85
CA THR A 39 2.38 7.13 6.48
C THR A 39 2.35 8.28 7.49
N ASN A 40 3.47 8.48 8.18
CA ASN A 40 3.70 9.73 8.90
C ASN A 40 3.96 10.84 7.87
N LYS A 41 3.57 12.10 8.13
CA LYS A 41 3.80 13.23 7.19
C LYS A 41 5.27 13.43 6.78
N HIS A 42 6.19 12.74 7.46
CA HIS A 42 7.64 12.76 7.22
C HIS A 42 8.16 11.59 6.37
N THR A 43 7.37 10.55 6.11
CA THR A 43 7.82 9.35 5.37
C THR A 43 7.21 9.22 3.97
N ASP A 44 6.14 9.97 3.69
CA ASP A 44 5.52 9.97 2.36
C ASP A 44 6.14 11.08 1.51
N PRO A 45 6.64 10.79 0.30
CA PRO A 45 7.13 11.84 -0.58
C PRO A 45 6.02 12.80 -0.98
N GLN A 46 6.23 14.07 -0.68
CA GLN A 46 5.39 15.15 -1.22
C GLN A 46 5.39 15.18 -2.75
N ASP A 47 6.38 14.56 -3.39
CA ASP A 47 6.48 14.40 -4.83
C ASP A 47 6.84 12.94 -5.20
N MET A 48 5.82 12.14 -5.49
CA MET A 48 5.99 10.74 -5.92
C MET A 48 6.83 10.61 -7.20
N LYS A 49 6.88 11.62 -8.08
CA LYS A 49 7.74 11.59 -9.29
C LYS A 49 9.19 11.79 -8.92
N HIS A 50 9.47 12.64 -7.93
CA HIS A 50 10.81 12.83 -7.37
C HIS A 50 11.29 11.57 -6.64
N TRP A 51 10.38 10.90 -5.92
CA TRP A 51 10.69 9.67 -5.20
C TRP A 51 10.99 8.47 -6.10
N LEU A 52 10.24 8.32 -7.19
CA LEU A 52 10.52 7.33 -8.25
C LEU A 52 11.92 7.53 -8.85
N LYS A 53 12.36 8.78 -9.04
CA LYS A 53 13.70 9.11 -9.54
C LYS A 53 14.82 8.76 -8.56
N LEU A 54 14.53 8.67 -7.26
CA LEU A 54 15.51 8.36 -6.22
C LEU A 54 15.72 6.85 -5.99
N ASN A 55 15.07 5.96 -6.77
CA ASN A 55 15.22 4.50 -6.66
C ASN A 55 14.83 3.92 -5.28
N PHE A 56 13.71 4.38 -4.71
CA PHE A 56 13.04 3.76 -3.55
C PHE A 56 13.94 3.35 -2.36
N PRO A 57 14.81 4.23 -1.83
CA PRO A 57 15.76 3.85 -0.79
C PRO A 57 15.11 3.43 0.54
N ASP A 58 13.86 3.85 0.81
CA ASP A 58 13.19 3.64 2.10
C ASP A 58 12.21 2.45 2.14
N PHE A 59 11.83 1.89 0.98
CA PHE A 59 10.90 0.74 0.95
C PHE A 59 11.54 -0.54 1.53
N ALA A 60 12.87 -0.62 1.53
CA ALA A 60 13.62 -1.75 2.07
C ALA A 60 13.71 -1.77 3.61
N ARG A 61 13.23 -0.73 4.32
CA ARG A 61 13.38 -0.61 5.79
C ARG A 61 12.15 -0.92 6.61
N HIS A 62 10.98 -1.11 6.00
CA HIS A 62 9.72 -1.39 6.70
C HIS A 62 9.07 -2.67 6.18
N THR A 63 9.87 -3.72 5.99
CA THR A 63 9.37 -5.09 5.89
C THR A 63 9.36 -5.68 7.30
N ILE A 64 8.18 -5.75 7.91
CA ILE A 64 7.87 -6.66 9.02
C ILE A 64 6.99 -7.76 8.44
#